data_AF-A0A9X1QJA9-F1
#
_entry.id   AF-A0A9X1QJA9-F1
#
_cell.length_a   1.000
_cell.length_b   1.000
_cell.length_c   1.000
_cell.angle_alpha   90.00
_cell.angle_beta   90.00
_cell.angle_gamma   90.00
#
_symmetry.space_group_name_H-M   'P 1'
#
loop_
_entity.id
_entity.type
_entity.pdbx_description
1 polymer ?
#
loop_
_entity_poly.entity_id
_entity_poly.type
_entity_poly.pdbx_seq_one_letter_code
_entity_poly.pdbx_strand_id
1 'polypeptide(L)'
;MSKFKVEVLSFEHIQELPGSWEKNDLANLLEAMDYQNPNEIKEAELKEMCLMSLTDFEPEEAAKIVLDYTIAGRLTEGQIQNLSHEILTEKLWEEYPELALHPDLYRSTQLLYEAFNGKFPRVEAVQFTIQISGDISIFNENPEAPIVRILAAGMSDRSLIHRLFSEQIESSHFEEAKDIIWQLKQVSQSETSVTYEIVSSSYWLDEIKYADSYEAETHADATDDEDSK
;
A
#
# COMPACT_ATOMS: atom_id res chain seq x y z
N MET A 1 24.78 10.95 7.83
CA MET A 1 23.54 11.44 7.23
C MET A 1 23.90 12.31 6.04
N SER A 2 23.34 12.00 4.88
CA SER A 2 23.53 12.77 3.65
C SER A 2 22.37 13.74 3.47
N LYS A 3 22.64 14.92 2.91
CA LYS A 3 21.62 15.95 2.63
C LYS A 3 21.04 15.78 1.25
N PHE A 4 19.72 15.84 1.15
CA PHE A 4 18.97 15.70 -0.08
C PHE A 4 18.04 16.88 -0.27
N LYS A 5 17.88 17.29 -1.52
CA LYS A 5 16.78 18.17 -1.93
C LYS A 5 15.67 17.30 -2.49
N VAL A 6 14.46 17.54 -2.01
CA VAL A 6 13.27 16.78 -2.41
C VAL A 6 12.27 17.75 -3.04
N GLU A 7 11.65 17.32 -4.13
CA GLU A 7 10.60 18.06 -4.83
C GLU A 7 9.41 17.13 -5.05
N VAL A 8 8.22 17.55 -4.62
CA VAL A 8 6.97 16.83 -4.91
C VAL A 8 6.47 17.31 -6.27
N LEU A 9 6.48 16.41 -7.26
CA LEU A 9 6.15 16.74 -8.65
C LEU A 9 4.66 16.62 -8.96
N SER A 10 3.99 15.67 -8.31
CA SER A 10 2.55 15.44 -8.43
C SER A 10 2.03 14.79 -7.15
N PHE A 11 0.73 14.97 -6.87
CA PHE A 11 0.04 14.29 -5.77
C PHE A 11 -1.43 14.14 -6.14
N GLU A 12 -1.98 12.95 -5.92
CA GLU A 12 -3.41 12.68 -6.04
C GLU A 12 -3.89 11.64 -5.02
N HIS A 13 -5.17 11.73 -4.68
CA HIS A 13 -5.86 10.68 -3.95
C HIS A 13 -6.42 9.66 -4.93
N ILE A 14 -6.17 8.39 -4.66
CA ILE A 14 -6.68 7.27 -5.44
C ILE A 14 -7.60 6.40 -4.60
N GLN A 15 -8.54 5.73 -5.27
CA GLN A 15 -9.44 4.77 -4.63
C GLN A 15 -9.11 3.33 -4.99
N GLU A 16 -8.38 3.10 -6.08
CA GLU A 16 -7.95 1.78 -6.54
C GLU A 16 -6.44 1.83 -6.73
N LEU A 17 -5.70 0.87 -6.15
CA LEU A 17 -4.24 0.85 -6.31
C LEU A 17 -3.90 0.45 -7.76
N PRO A 18 -2.84 1.02 -8.35
CA PRO A 18 -2.39 0.62 -9.68
C PRO A 18 -2.10 -0.89 -9.72
N GLY A 19 -2.73 -1.60 -10.65
CA GLY A 19 -2.55 -3.05 -10.78
C GLY A 19 -3.15 -3.90 -9.65
N SER A 20 -4.13 -3.39 -8.88
CA SER A 20 -4.74 -4.13 -7.76
C SER A 20 -5.36 -5.48 -8.13
N TRP A 21 -5.88 -5.59 -9.36
CA TRP A 21 -6.63 -6.74 -9.84
C TRP A 21 -6.23 -7.06 -11.28
N GLU A 22 -5.41 -8.09 -11.45
CA GLU A 22 -5.09 -8.62 -12.77
C GLU A 22 -6.18 -9.56 -13.27
N LYS A 23 -6.13 -9.89 -14.57
CA LYS A 23 -7.04 -10.84 -15.20
C LYS A 23 -7.16 -12.16 -14.42
N ASN A 24 -6.03 -12.71 -13.98
CA ASN A 24 -6.01 -13.98 -13.26
C ASN A 24 -6.65 -13.86 -11.88
N ASP A 25 -6.50 -12.72 -11.21
CA ASP A 25 -7.13 -12.49 -9.91
C ASP A 25 -8.66 -12.53 -10.02
N LEU A 26 -9.19 -11.80 -10.99
CA LEU A 26 -10.63 -11.74 -11.23
C LEU A 26 -11.18 -13.10 -11.67
N ALA A 27 -10.44 -13.84 -12.51
CA ALA A 27 -10.82 -15.19 -12.90
C ALA A 27 -10.85 -16.15 -11.69
N ASN A 28 -9.82 -16.12 -10.83
CA ASN A 28 -9.77 -16.96 -9.63
C ASN A 28 -10.89 -16.64 -8.64
N LEU A 29 -11.22 -15.36 -8.45
CA LEU A 29 -12.36 -14.96 -7.62
C LEU A 29 -13.69 -15.46 -8.19
N LEU A 30 -13.87 -15.37 -9.50
CA LEU A 30 -15.05 -15.92 -10.18
C LEU A 30 -15.13 -17.44 -10.00
N GLU A 31 -14.02 -18.19 -10.13
CA GLU A 31 -13.99 -19.63 -9.84
C GLU A 31 -14.33 -19.93 -8.38
N ALA A 32 -13.85 -19.12 -7.42
CA ALA A 32 -14.18 -19.27 -6.01
C ALA A 32 -15.66 -19.00 -5.69
N MET A 33 -16.35 -18.28 -6.57
CA MET A 33 -17.81 -18.05 -6.54
C MET A 33 -18.60 -19.06 -7.40
N ASP A 34 -17.97 -20.19 -7.77
CA ASP A 34 -18.54 -21.25 -8.61
C ASP A 34 -18.97 -20.79 -10.03
N TYR A 35 -18.40 -19.69 -10.54
CA TYR A 35 -18.65 -19.24 -11.90
C TYR A 35 -18.04 -20.20 -12.93
N GLN A 36 -18.80 -20.58 -13.96
CA GLN A 36 -18.35 -21.51 -14.99
C GLN A 36 -17.54 -20.82 -16.09
N ASN A 37 -16.36 -21.35 -16.40
CA ASN A 37 -15.50 -20.91 -17.51
C ASN A 37 -15.15 -19.40 -17.51
N PRO A 38 -14.66 -18.80 -16.40
CA PRO A 38 -14.36 -17.37 -16.36
C PRO A 38 -13.29 -16.94 -17.37
N ASN A 39 -12.44 -17.87 -17.80
CA ASN A 39 -11.44 -17.64 -18.86
C ASN A 39 -12.04 -17.32 -20.24
N GLU A 40 -13.33 -17.59 -20.47
CA GLU A 40 -14.04 -17.23 -21.71
C GLU A 40 -14.61 -15.80 -21.69
N ILE A 41 -14.67 -15.16 -20.51
CA ILE A 41 -15.11 -13.77 -20.37
C ILE A 41 -14.04 -12.84 -20.97
N LYS A 42 -14.50 -11.80 -21.67
CA LYS A 42 -13.58 -10.78 -22.19
C LYS A 42 -12.94 -10.03 -21.03
N GLU A 43 -11.65 -9.71 -21.16
CA GLU A 43 -10.89 -9.04 -20.10
C GLU A 43 -11.55 -7.73 -19.61
N ALA A 44 -12.12 -6.94 -20.53
CA ALA A 44 -12.82 -5.70 -20.20
C ALA A 44 -14.15 -5.91 -19.42
N GLU A 45 -14.71 -7.12 -19.43
CA GLU A 45 -15.97 -7.49 -18.78
C GLU A 45 -15.73 -8.28 -17.48
N LEU A 46 -14.49 -8.73 -17.20
CA LEU A 46 -14.17 -9.57 -16.05
C LEU A 46 -14.43 -8.89 -14.71
N LYS A 47 -13.98 -7.62 -14.55
CA LYS A 47 -14.16 -6.89 -13.29
C LYS A 47 -15.65 -6.70 -13.01
N GLU A 48 -16.41 -6.29 -14.03
CA GLU A 48 -17.86 -6.12 -13.91
C GLU A 48 -18.55 -7.44 -13.52
N MET A 49 -18.21 -8.56 -14.15
CA MET A 49 -18.76 -9.87 -13.77
C MET A 49 -18.38 -10.27 -12.35
N CYS A 50 -17.12 -10.05 -11.94
CA CYS A 50 -16.68 -10.34 -10.58
C CYS A 50 -17.48 -9.53 -9.55
N LEU A 51 -17.67 -8.23 -9.78
CA LEU A 51 -18.45 -7.36 -8.91
C LEU A 51 -19.92 -7.83 -8.82
N MET A 52 -20.53 -8.20 -9.94
CA MET A 52 -21.90 -8.73 -9.96
C MET A 52 -22.00 -10.04 -9.18
N SER A 53 -21.11 -11.00 -9.41
CA SER A 53 -21.11 -12.29 -8.73
C SER A 53 -20.90 -12.15 -7.22
N LEU A 54 -20.10 -11.18 -6.75
CA LEU A 54 -19.94 -10.92 -5.31
C LEU A 54 -21.28 -10.56 -4.65
N THR A 55 -22.17 -9.86 -5.37
CA THR A 55 -23.47 -9.44 -4.83
C THR A 55 -24.52 -10.54 -4.71
N ASP A 56 -24.23 -11.75 -5.21
CA ASP A 56 -25.07 -12.93 -5.01
C ASP A 56 -24.92 -13.55 -3.60
N PHE A 57 -23.93 -13.09 -2.83
CA PHE A 57 -23.63 -13.51 -1.46
C PHE A 57 -23.99 -12.42 -0.43
N GLU A 58 -24.16 -12.80 0.84
CA GLU A 58 -24.23 -11.80 1.91
C GLU A 58 -22.86 -11.08 2.04
N PRO A 59 -22.81 -9.80 2.49
CA PRO A 59 -21.58 -9.02 2.49
C PRO A 59 -20.41 -9.70 3.21
N GLU A 60 -20.64 -10.30 4.36
CA GLU A 60 -19.61 -11.03 5.13
C GLU A 60 -19.14 -12.31 4.45
N GLU A 61 -19.98 -12.95 3.64
CA GLU A 61 -19.65 -14.14 2.86
C GLU A 61 -18.79 -13.75 1.65
N ALA A 62 -19.19 -12.70 0.92
CA ALA A 62 -18.40 -12.12 -0.16
C ALA A 62 -17.04 -11.63 0.36
N ALA A 63 -17.02 -10.98 1.52
CA ALA A 63 -15.78 -10.54 2.16
C ALA A 63 -14.86 -11.72 2.49
N LYS A 64 -15.43 -12.82 3.01
CA LYS A 64 -14.66 -14.04 3.28
C LYS A 64 -14.04 -14.60 2.01
N ILE A 65 -14.79 -14.70 0.90
CA ILE A 65 -14.28 -15.18 -0.39
C ILE A 65 -13.11 -14.33 -0.86
N VAL A 66 -13.25 -12.99 -0.83
CA VAL A 66 -12.20 -12.07 -1.26
C VAL A 66 -10.96 -12.17 -0.36
N LEU A 67 -11.13 -12.23 0.97
CA LEU A 67 -10.02 -12.33 1.93
C LEU A 67 -9.32 -13.69 1.88
N ASP A 68 -10.07 -14.78 1.67
CA ASP A 68 -9.50 -16.12 1.46
C ASP A 68 -8.62 -16.14 0.21
N TYR A 69 -8.94 -15.35 -0.82
CA TYR A 69 -8.10 -15.18 -2.00
C TYR A 69 -6.87 -14.30 -1.73
N THR A 70 -7.06 -13.11 -1.14
CA THR A 70 -5.99 -12.11 -1.03
C THR A 70 -4.99 -12.40 0.08
N ILE A 71 -5.43 -13.01 1.19
CA ILE A 71 -4.62 -13.24 2.40
C ILE A 71 -4.37 -14.75 2.63
N ALA A 72 -4.69 -15.58 1.63
CA ALA A 72 -4.51 -17.03 1.66
C ALA A 72 -3.14 -17.43 2.25
N GLY A 73 -3.14 -18.34 3.22
CA GLY A 73 -1.92 -18.92 3.78
C GLY A 73 -1.13 -18.04 4.77
N ARG A 74 -1.54 -16.79 4.98
CA ARG A 74 -0.97 -15.91 6.04
C ARG A 74 -1.78 -15.96 7.33
N LEU A 75 -3.09 -16.16 7.22
CA LEU A 75 -4.01 -16.24 8.35
C LEU A 75 -4.73 -17.59 8.41
N THR A 76 -5.18 -17.97 9.60
CA THR A 76 -6.04 -19.14 9.80
C THR A 76 -7.47 -18.89 9.32
N GLU A 77 -8.20 -19.96 9.00
CA GLU A 77 -9.61 -19.86 8.57
C GLU A 77 -10.48 -19.09 9.58
N GLY A 78 -10.26 -19.31 10.89
CA GLY A 78 -10.97 -18.58 11.94
C GLY A 78 -10.63 -17.09 11.99
N GLN A 79 -9.39 -16.71 11.70
CA GLN A 79 -9.00 -15.29 11.60
C GLN A 79 -9.64 -14.63 10.37
N ILE A 80 -9.63 -15.30 9.22
CA ILE A 80 -10.28 -14.79 8.00
C ILE A 80 -11.78 -14.65 8.23
N GLN A 81 -12.40 -15.63 8.89
CA GLN A 81 -13.82 -15.57 9.24
C GLN A 81 -14.15 -14.37 10.14
N ASN A 82 -13.29 -14.04 11.12
CA ASN A 82 -13.51 -12.86 11.96
C ASN A 82 -13.32 -11.57 11.15
N LEU A 83 -12.26 -11.48 10.35
CA LEU A 83 -11.98 -10.32 9.52
C LEU A 83 -13.09 -10.06 8.50
N SER A 84 -13.74 -11.11 7.99
CA SER A 84 -14.85 -10.97 7.06
C SER A 84 -16.09 -10.29 7.68
N HIS A 85 -16.22 -10.28 9.00
CA HIS A 85 -17.22 -9.49 9.72
C HIS A 85 -16.72 -8.09 10.04
N GLU A 86 -15.47 -7.95 10.48
CA GLU A 86 -14.88 -6.66 10.88
C GLU A 86 -14.73 -5.70 9.70
N ILE A 87 -14.36 -6.20 8.51
CA ILE A 87 -14.13 -5.39 7.31
C ILE A 87 -15.36 -4.62 6.81
N LEU A 88 -16.57 -4.98 7.27
CA LEU A 88 -17.80 -4.25 6.96
C LEU A 88 -17.81 -2.86 7.61
N THR A 89 -17.11 -2.65 8.72
CA THR A 89 -17.17 -1.40 9.49
C THR A 89 -15.80 -0.82 9.83
N GLU A 90 -14.81 -1.67 10.10
CA GLU A 90 -13.49 -1.27 10.57
C GLU A 90 -12.55 -0.93 9.41
N LYS A 91 -11.60 -0.03 9.67
CA LYS A 91 -10.60 0.35 8.67
C LYS A 91 -9.38 -0.54 8.78
N LEU A 92 -9.55 -1.81 8.45
CA LEU A 92 -8.50 -2.82 8.66
C LEU A 92 -7.17 -2.51 7.95
N TRP A 93 -7.19 -1.75 6.85
CA TRP A 93 -5.97 -1.30 6.16
C TRP A 93 -5.22 -0.15 6.87
N GLU A 94 -5.74 0.34 8.00
CA GLU A 94 -5.12 1.35 8.89
C GLU A 94 -4.92 0.77 10.29
N GLU A 95 -5.84 -0.09 10.73
CA GLU A 95 -5.99 -0.51 12.14
C GLU A 95 -5.47 -1.93 12.40
N TYR A 96 -5.28 -2.77 11.36
CA TYR A 96 -4.82 -4.14 11.58
C TYR A 96 -3.38 -4.15 12.13
N PRO A 97 -3.05 -4.99 13.14
CA PRO A 97 -1.73 -4.95 13.77
C PRO A 97 -0.55 -5.28 12.84
N GLU A 98 -0.77 -6.08 11.81
CA GLU A 98 0.27 -6.49 10.86
C GLU A 98 0.25 -5.58 9.62
N LEU A 99 1.19 -4.64 9.54
CA LEU A 99 1.26 -3.64 8.46
C LEU A 99 1.40 -4.27 7.07
N ALA A 100 2.11 -5.40 6.97
CA ALA A 100 2.30 -6.13 5.72
C ALA A 100 0.98 -6.64 5.10
N LEU A 101 -0.11 -6.71 5.87
CA LEU A 101 -1.44 -7.08 5.35
C LEU A 101 -2.26 -5.86 4.89
N HIS A 102 -1.84 -4.63 5.20
CA HIS A 102 -2.60 -3.42 4.89
C HIS A 102 -2.90 -3.25 3.40
N PRO A 103 -1.96 -3.48 2.45
CA PRO A 103 -2.27 -3.36 1.02
C PRO A 103 -3.35 -4.36 0.56
N ASP A 104 -3.32 -5.58 1.09
CA ASP A 104 -4.30 -6.61 0.75
C ASP A 104 -5.67 -6.32 1.36
N LEU A 105 -5.70 -5.89 2.62
CA LEU A 105 -6.92 -5.44 3.28
C LEU A 105 -7.53 -4.23 2.56
N TYR A 106 -6.70 -3.30 2.08
CA TYR A 106 -7.14 -2.16 1.27
C TYR A 106 -7.81 -2.62 -0.02
N ARG A 107 -7.11 -3.40 -0.87
CA ARG A 107 -7.65 -3.79 -2.18
C ARG A 107 -8.86 -4.71 -2.06
N SER A 108 -8.91 -5.57 -1.02
CA SER A 108 -10.11 -6.37 -0.70
C SER A 108 -11.30 -5.48 -0.36
N THR A 109 -11.11 -4.52 0.55
CA THR A 109 -12.17 -3.59 0.96
C THR A 109 -12.64 -2.73 -0.21
N GLN A 110 -11.71 -2.30 -1.06
CA GLN A 110 -11.96 -1.53 -2.27
C GLN A 110 -12.90 -2.26 -3.25
N LEU A 111 -12.60 -3.53 -3.57
CA LEU A 111 -13.42 -4.35 -4.46
C LEU A 111 -14.83 -4.58 -3.88
N LEU A 112 -14.91 -4.84 -2.57
CA LEU A 112 -16.17 -5.06 -1.87
C LEU A 112 -17.01 -3.78 -1.76
N TYR A 113 -16.37 -2.62 -1.55
CA TYR A 113 -17.01 -1.30 -1.59
C TYR A 113 -17.67 -1.04 -2.93
N GLU A 114 -16.96 -1.34 -4.04
CA GLU A 114 -17.49 -1.23 -5.40
C GLU A 114 -18.68 -2.18 -5.63
N ALA A 115 -18.55 -3.44 -5.23
CA ALA A 115 -19.60 -4.46 -5.45
C ALA A 115 -20.91 -4.11 -4.73
N PHE A 116 -20.81 -3.67 -3.47
CA PHE A 116 -21.98 -3.45 -2.61
C PHE A 116 -22.40 -1.98 -2.47
N ASN A 117 -21.90 -1.09 -3.33
CA ASN A 117 -22.26 0.33 -3.39
C ASN A 117 -22.23 1.02 -2.01
N GLY A 118 -21.12 0.85 -1.29
CA GLY A 118 -20.88 1.53 -0.01
C GLY A 118 -21.39 0.84 1.25
N LYS A 119 -21.70 -0.47 1.21
CA LYS A 119 -21.87 -1.27 2.45
C LYS A 119 -20.57 -1.43 3.23
N PHE A 120 -19.43 -1.41 2.54
CA PHE A 120 -18.10 -1.46 3.13
C PHE A 120 -17.56 -0.03 3.35
N PRO A 121 -16.55 0.15 4.19
CA PRO A 121 -15.89 1.45 4.35
C PRO A 121 -15.26 1.91 3.03
N ARG A 122 -15.34 3.21 2.75
CA ARG A 122 -14.64 3.80 1.61
C ARG A 122 -13.15 3.89 1.91
N VAL A 123 -12.35 3.26 1.05
CA VAL A 123 -10.89 3.33 1.12
C VAL A 123 -10.34 4.60 0.46
N GLU A 124 -9.18 5.05 0.92
CA GLU A 124 -8.47 6.17 0.32
C GLU A 124 -6.95 5.94 0.43
N ALA A 125 -6.26 6.04 -0.71
CA ALA A 125 -4.81 5.96 -0.81
C ALA A 125 -4.28 7.21 -1.50
N VAL A 126 -2.97 7.37 -1.51
CA VAL A 126 -2.28 8.47 -2.18
C VAL A 126 -1.32 7.91 -3.21
N GLN A 127 -1.27 8.55 -4.37
CA GLN A 127 -0.26 8.34 -5.40
C GLN A 127 0.42 9.67 -5.69
N PHE A 128 1.75 9.67 -5.66
CA PHE A 128 2.50 10.90 -5.87
C PHE A 128 3.88 10.59 -6.45
N THR A 129 4.47 11.60 -7.09
CA THR A 129 5.83 11.50 -7.63
C THR A 129 6.74 12.47 -6.90
N ILE A 130 7.89 11.98 -6.45
CA ILE A 130 8.95 12.81 -5.88
C ILE A 130 10.22 12.72 -6.72
N GLN A 131 10.97 13.82 -6.78
CA GLN A 131 12.36 13.83 -7.21
C GLN A 131 13.26 14.09 -6.01
N ILE A 132 14.25 13.21 -5.82
CA ILE A 132 15.27 13.32 -4.79
C ILE A 132 16.58 13.65 -5.49
N SER A 133 17.28 14.69 -5.03
CA SER A 133 18.59 15.11 -5.56
C SER A 133 19.64 15.10 -4.46
N GLY A 134 20.79 14.48 -4.71
CA GLY A 134 21.87 14.28 -3.73
C GLY A 134 22.72 13.06 -4.05
N ASP A 135 23.31 12.45 -3.02
CA ASP A 135 24.02 11.16 -3.15
C ASP A 135 23.02 10.00 -3.19
N ILE A 136 22.48 9.73 -4.37
CA ILE A 136 21.42 8.75 -4.57
C ILE A 136 21.87 7.29 -4.38
N SER A 137 23.15 7.04 -4.13
CA SER A 137 23.68 5.68 -3.95
C SER A 137 23.05 4.95 -2.76
N ILE A 138 22.53 5.69 -1.78
CA ILE A 138 21.86 5.15 -0.59
C ILE A 138 20.51 4.48 -0.87
N PHE A 139 19.93 4.67 -2.07
CA PHE A 139 18.64 4.08 -2.45
C PHE A 139 18.81 2.81 -3.31
N ASN A 140 20.04 2.36 -3.56
CA ASN A 140 20.28 1.19 -4.41
C ASN A 140 19.87 -0.13 -3.73
N GLU A 141 19.96 -0.18 -2.40
CA GLU A 141 19.66 -1.35 -1.58
C GLU A 141 18.65 -0.94 -0.52
N ASN A 142 17.50 -1.63 -0.47
CA ASN A 142 16.39 -1.36 0.46
C ASN A 142 15.98 0.14 0.49
N PRO A 143 15.54 0.72 -0.63
CA PRO A 143 15.24 2.15 -0.74
C PRO A 143 14.09 2.63 0.17
N GLU A 144 13.25 1.73 0.68
CA GLU A 144 12.03 2.07 1.40
C GLU A 144 12.34 2.86 2.68
N ALA A 145 13.23 2.35 3.53
CA ALA A 145 13.63 3.00 4.77
C ALA A 145 14.21 4.43 4.58
N PRO A 146 15.24 4.64 3.73
CA PRO A 146 15.75 5.99 3.48
C PRO A 146 14.70 6.91 2.83
N ILE A 147 13.78 6.38 2.02
CA ILE A 147 12.69 7.16 1.41
C ILE A 147 11.64 7.56 2.45
N VAL A 148 11.19 6.66 3.33
CA VAL A 148 10.23 7.02 4.40
C VAL A 148 10.82 8.08 5.32
N ARG A 149 12.11 8.00 5.68
CA ARG A 149 12.80 9.05 6.44
C ARG A 149 12.78 10.41 5.72
N ILE A 150 13.02 10.41 4.41
CA ILE A 150 12.91 11.61 3.57
C ILE A 150 11.49 12.17 3.59
N LEU A 151 10.48 11.32 3.38
CA LEU A 151 9.08 11.73 3.35
C LEU A 151 8.65 12.31 4.70
N ALA A 152 9.08 11.70 5.80
CA ALA A 152 8.83 12.18 7.16
C ALA A 152 9.35 13.60 7.38
N ALA A 153 10.51 13.95 6.83
CA ALA A 153 11.08 15.30 6.92
C ALA A 153 10.24 16.35 6.15
N GLY A 154 9.49 15.94 5.13
CA GLY A 154 8.55 16.80 4.40
C GLY A 154 7.20 16.99 5.11
N MET A 155 6.93 16.26 6.19
CA MET A 155 5.65 16.29 6.91
C MET A 155 5.76 17.02 8.25
N SER A 156 4.62 17.30 8.88
CA SER A 156 4.58 17.89 10.21
C SER A 156 5.12 16.92 11.26
N ASP A 157 5.81 17.40 12.30
CA ASP A 157 6.21 16.59 13.47
C ASP A 157 5.01 15.95 14.21
N ARG A 158 3.79 16.41 13.90
CA ARG A 158 2.53 15.86 14.44
C ARG A 158 1.93 14.75 13.57
N SER A 159 2.52 14.50 12.41
CA SER A 159 2.06 13.47 11.48
C SER A 159 2.05 12.10 12.15
N LEU A 160 1.23 11.20 11.63
CA LEU A 160 1.13 9.86 12.17
C LEU A 160 2.47 9.13 12.16
N ILE A 161 3.25 9.28 11.07
CA ILE A 161 4.57 8.66 10.94
C ILE A 161 5.51 9.10 12.07
N HIS A 162 5.58 10.39 12.41
CA HIS A 162 6.40 10.85 13.54
C HIS A 162 5.87 10.34 14.89
N ARG A 163 4.55 10.27 15.05
CA ARG A 163 3.93 9.79 16.29
C ARG A 163 4.20 8.30 16.56
N LEU A 164 4.29 7.48 15.51
CA LEU A 164 4.43 6.03 15.64
C LEU A 164 5.87 5.53 15.42
N PHE A 165 6.67 6.22 14.62
CA PHE A 165 7.98 5.75 14.16
C PHE A 165 9.13 6.74 14.38
N SER A 166 9.00 7.68 15.32
CA SER A 166 10.06 8.66 15.61
C SER A 166 11.40 7.99 15.97
N GLU A 167 11.37 6.89 16.73
CA GLU A 167 12.59 6.15 17.06
C GLU A 167 13.22 5.50 15.81
N GLN A 168 12.42 4.87 14.95
CA GLN A 168 12.88 4.19 13.73
C GLN A 168 13.44 5.17 12.70
N ILE A 169 12.85 6.36 12.59
CA ILE A 169 13.32 7.43 11.71
C ILE A 169 14.74 7.86 12.09
N GLU A 170 15.04 7.93 13.39
CA GLU A 170 16.37 8.31 13.92
C GLU A 170 17.35 7.12 14.00
N SER A 171 16.84 5.89 13.98
CA SER A 171 17.64 4.67 14.12
C SER A 171 18.23 4.19 12.80
N SER A 172 19.21 3.29 12.87
CA SER A 172 19.84 2.67 11.71
C SER A 172 18.97 1.63 11.00
N HIS A 173 17.86 1.19 11.59
CA HIS A 173 16.97 0.16 11.04
C HIS A 173 15.53 0.67 10.99
N PHE A 174 14.82 0.41 9.89
CA PHE A 174 13.40 0.76 9.77
C PHE A 174 12.67 -0.28 8.93
N GLU A 175 12.49 -1.47 9.52
CA GLU A 175 11.91 -2.63 8.86
C GLU A 175 10.49 -2.39 8.34
N GLU A 176 9.68 -1.60 9.06
CA GLU A 176 8.29 -1.31 8.72
C GLU A 176 8.15 -0.36 7.52
N ALA A 177 9.23 0.29 7.07
CA ALA A 177 9.17 1.24 5.97
C ALA A 177 8.65 0.61 4.66
N LYS A 178 8.96 -0.67 4.44
CA LYS A 178 8.46 -1.46 3.29
C LYS A 178 6.95 -1.71 3.32
N ASP A 179 6.34 -1.66 4.52
CA ASP A 179 4.91 -1.87 4.70
C ASP A 179 4.15 -0.54 4.74
N ILE A 180 4.86 0.58 4.98
CA ILE A 180 4.35 1.95 4.80
C ILE A 180 4.27 2.29 3.31
N ILE A 181 5.32 1.98 2.54
CA ILE A 181 5.34 2.20 1.08
C ILE A 181 4.78 0.97 0.38
N TRP A 182 3.54 1.03 -0.09
CA TRP A 182 2.87 -0.11 -0.73
C TRP A 182 3.36 -0.38 -2.15
N GLN A 183 3.70 0.66 -2.89
CA GLN A 183 4.36 0.53 -4.19
C GLN A 183 5.44 1.60 -4.32
N LEU A 184 6.63 1.18 -4.73
CA LEU A 184 7.76 2.04 -5.00
C LEU A 184 8.30 1.76 -6.39
N LYS A 185 8.14 2.72 -7.31
CA LYS A 185 8.59 2.55 -8.69
C LYS A 185 9.56 3.65 -9.07
N GLN A 186 10.77 3.26 -9.44
CA GLN A 186 11.72 4.18 -10.03
C GLN A 186 11.28 4.59 -11.44
N VAL A 187 11.05 5.88 -11.65
CA VAL A 187 10.59 6.46 -12.93
C VAL A 187 11.79 6.89 -13.78
N SER A 188 12.78 7.53 -13.17
CA SER A 188 13.99 7.96 -13.85
C SER A 188 15.16 8.13 -12.87
N GLN A 189 16.38 8.08 -13.40
CA GLN A 189 17.60 8.26 -12.62
C GLN A 189 18.66 8.98 -13.45
N SER A 190 19.36 9.91 -12.81
CA SER A 190 20.55 10.60 -13.31
C SER A 190 21.74 10.30 -12.38
N GLU A 191 22.89 10.95 -12.61
CA GLU A 191 24.05 10.80 -11.71
C GLU A 191 23.81 11.36 -10.30
N THR A 192 22.91 12.32 -10.14
CA THR A 192 22.70 13.06 -8.88
C THR A 192 21.24 13.20 -8.47
N SER A 193 20.33 12.55 -9.20
CA SER A 193 18.91 12.58 -8.89
C SER A 193 18.21 11.29 -9.26
N VAL A 194 17.14 10.98 -8.54
CA VAL A 194 16.25 9.85 -8.81
C VAL A 194 14.81 10.30 -8.61
N THR A 195 13.92 9.80 -9.47
CA THR A 195 12.48 10.08 -9.40
C THR A 195 11.75 8.80 -9.07
N TYR A 196 10.91 8.84 -8.04
CA TYR A 196 10.06 7.73 -7.64
C TYR A 196 8.59 8.11 -7.76
N GLU A 197 7.80 7.17 -8.28
CA GLU A 197 6.35 7.11 -8.12
C GLU A 197 6.06 6.23 -6.90
N ILE A 198 5.25 6.76 -5.98
CA ILE A 198 4.98 6.15 -4.67
C ILE A 198 3.48 6.00 -4.52
N VAL A 199 3.04 4.83 -4.03
CA VAL A 199 1.67 4.57 -3.60
C VAL A 199 1.67 4.11 -2.15
N SER A 200 0.76 4.65 -1.34
CA SER A 200 0.62 4.34 0.09
C SER A 200 -0.79 4.64 0.57
N SER A 201 -1.13 4.19 1.79
CA SER A 201 -2.32 4.67 2.51
C SER A 201 -2.28 6.20 2.67
N SER A 202 -3.44 6.85 2.53
CA SER A 202 -3.58 8.26 2.90
C SER A 202 -3.34 8.47 4.39
N TYR A 203 -3.63 7.45 5.21
CA TYR A 203 -3.37 7.46 6.66
C TYR A 203 -1.91 7.75 7.01
N TRP A 204 -0.98 7.24 6.19
CA TRP A 204 0.46 7.41 6.40
C TRP A 204 1.00 8.69 5.80
N LEU A 205 0.71 8.94 4.53
CA LEU A 205 1.47 9.87 3.70
C LEU A 205 0.66 11.02 3.10
N ASP A 206 -0.59 11.24 3.52
CA ASP A 206 -1.42 12.33 2.99
C ASP A 206 -0.80 13.73 3.21
N GLU A 207 -0.11 13.94 4.34
CA GLU A 207 0.47 15.24 4.67
C GLU A 207 1.56 15.70 3.69
N ILE A 208 2.15 14.80 2.90
CA ILE A 208 3.20 15.17 1.94
C ILE A 208 2.72 16.16 0.87
N LYS A 209 1.40 16.23 0.61
CA LYS A 209 0.82 17.20 -0.33
C LYS A 209 1.03 18.65 0.06
N TYR A 210 1.38 18.93 1.31
CA TYR A 210 1.69 20.27 1.79
C TYR A 210 3.16 20.67 1.62
N ALA A 211 4.00 19.74 1.14
CA ALA A 211 5.42 19.96 0.90
C ALA A 211 5.67 20.18 -0.60
N ASP A 212 6.05 21.39 -1.00
CA ASP A 212 6.41 21.66 -2.39
C ASP A 212 7.86 21.20 -2.69
N SER A 213 8.82 21.77 -1.94
CA SER A 213 10.22 21.38 -1.97
C SER A 213 10.86 21.62 -0.61
N TYR A 214 11.72 20.71 -0.17
CA TYR A 214 12.34 20.75 1.15
C TYR A 214 13.72 20.07 1.13
N GLU A 215 14.51 20.35 2.16
CA GLU A 215 15.75 19.63 2.45
C GLU A 215 15.46 18.52 3.46
N ALA A 216 16.08 17.36 3.25
CA ALA A 216 15.95 16.22 4.14
C ALA A 216 17.32 15.59 4.39
N GLU A 217 17.47 14.99 5.56
CA GLU A 217 18.62 14.16 5.91
C GLU A 217 18.16 12.71 6.05
N THR A 218 18.91 11.79 5.46
CA THR A 218 18.64 10.35 5.58
C THR A 218 19.94 9.56 5.46
N HIS A 219 19.84 8.25 5.65
CA HIS A 219 20.92 7.27 5.50
C HIS A 219 20.35 5.93 5.04
N ALA A 220 21.20 5.12 4.40
CA ALA A 220 20.87 3.74 4.08
C ALA A 220 20.51 2.97 5.36
N ASP A 221 19.60 1.99 5.24
CA ASP A 221 19.29 1.10 6.33
C ASP A 221 20.44 0.12 6.57
N ALA A 222 20.75 -0.15 7.84
CA ALA A 222 21.70 -1.18 8.18
C ALA A 222 21.15 -2.55 7.74
N THR A 223 22.03 -3.38 7.18
CA THR A 223 21.69 -4.77 6.86
C THR A 223 22.18 -5.66 7.99
N ASP A 224 21.42 -6.70 8.34
CA ASP A 224 21.72 -7.65 9.43
C ASP A 224 23.10 -8.34 9.30
N ASP A 225 23.79 -8.18 8.17
CA ASP A 225 25.15 -8.67 7.95
C ASP A 225 26.24 -7.87 8.72
N GLU A 226 25.94 -6.69 9.25
CA GLU A 226 26.93 -5.87 9.98
C GLU A 226 27.10 -6.24 11.47
N ASP A 227 26.16 -6.97 12.08
CA ASP A 227 26.27 -7.43 13.49
C ASP A 227 26.94 -8.81 13.65
N SER A 228 27.44 -9.40 12.55
CA SER A 228 28.15 -10.69 12.53
C SER A 228 29.68 -10.56 12.45
N LYS A 229 30.29 -9.61 13.19
CA LYS A 229 31.77 -9.54 13.35
C LYS A 229 32.24 -9.26 14.77
#